data_AF-A0A9C8JA87-F1
#
_entry.id   AF-A0A9C8JA87-F1
#
_cell.length_a   1.000
_cell.length_b   1.000
_cell.length_c   1.000
_cell.angle_alpha   90.00
_cell.angle_beta   90.00
_cell.angle_gamma   90.00
#
_symmetry.space_group_name_H-M   'P 1'
#
loop_
_entity.id
_entity.type
_entity.pdbx_description
1 polymer ?
#
loop_
_entity_poly.entity_id
_entity_poly.type
_entity_poly.pdbx_seq_one_letter_code
_entity_poly.pdbx_strand_id
1 'polypeptide(L)' 'MTNKLTISCEFFPPKTDKGIATMREVREQLSPLKPEFYSVTFGAGGSTQDNTLDAVVEIQQTHAITN' A
#
# COMPACT_ATOMS: atom_id res chain seq x y z
N MET A 1 -0.59 -26.40 -17.10
CA MET A 1 -0.41 -25.51 -15.93
C MET A 1 -0.72 -24.09 -16.38
N THR A 2 -1.77 -23.48 -15.86
CA THR A 2 -2.04 -22.05 -16.09
C THR A 2 -1.08 -21.26 -15.20
N ASN A 3 -0.20 -20.47 -15.80
CA ASN A 3 0.70 -19.59 -15.06
C ASN A 3 -0.16 -18.46 -14.47
N LYS A 4 -0.44 -18.51 -13.16
CA LYS A 4 -1.21 -17.46 -12.48
C LYS A 4 -0.33 -16.21 -12.41
N LEU A 5 -0.76 -15.12 -13.04
CA LEU A 5 -0.06 -13.85 -12.94
C LEU A 5 -0.20 -13.31 -11.50
N THR A 6 0.92 -13.21 -10.79
CA THR A 6 1.00 -12.53 -9.49
C THR A 6 1.26 -11.05 -9.72
N ILE A 7 0.46 -10.20 -9.08
CA ILE A 7 0.58 -8.74 -9.12
C ILE A 7 0.85 -8.25 -7.70
N SER A 8 1.78 -7.31 -7.56
CA SER A 8 1.99 -6.54 -6.34
C SER A 8 1.98 -5.05 -6.66
N CYS A 9 1.59 -4.21 -5.71
CA CYS A 9 1.60 -2.76 -5.86
C CYS A 9 2.45 -2.12 -4.76
N GLU A 10 3.33 -1.19 -5.14
CA GLU A 10 4.21 -0.48 -4.23
C GLU A 10 3.81 0.99 -4.11
N PHE A 11 3.77 1.49 -2.88
CA PHE A 11 3.51 2.88 -2.56
C PHE A 11 4.74 3.56 -1.94
N PHE A 12 4.78 4.88 -2.06
CA PHE A 12 5.69 5.71 -1.28
C PHE A 12 5.00 6.18 0.01
N PRO A 13 5.73 6.31 1.13
CA PRO A 13 5.17 6.77 2.40
C PRO A 13 4.62 8.20 2.24
N PRO A 14 3.30 8.41 2.45
CA PRO A 14 2.70 9.71 2.30
C PRO A 14 3.18 10.67 3.38
N LYS A 15 3.47 11.91 3.01
CA LYS A 15 4.00 12.96 3.91
C LYS A 15 2.93 13.93 4.40
N THR A 16 1.71 13.82 3.90
CA THR A 16 0.60 14.75 4.17
C THR A 16 -0.73 14.00 4.20
N ASP A 17 -1.74 14.57 4.86
CA ASP A 17 -3.10 14.02 4.91
C ASP A 17 -3.72 13.87 3.51
N LYS A 18 -3.44 14.83 2.62
CA LYS A 18 -3.83 14.72 1.21
C LYS A 18 -3.18 13.52 0.55
N GLY A 19 -1.90 13.27 0.82
CA GLY A 19 -1.18 12.09 0.33
C GLY A 19 -1.78 10.78 0.84
N ILE A 20 -2.21 10.73 2.10
CA ILE A 20 -2.91 9.58 2.67
C ILE A 20 -4.24 9.34 1.94
N ALA A 21 -5.05 10.39 1.74
CA ALA A 21 -6.30 10.28 1.00
C ALA A 21 -6.09 9.78 -0.44
N THR A 22 -5.09 10.30 -1.13
CA THR A 22 -4.72 9.82 -2.48
C THR A 22 -4.24 8.37 -2.46
N MET A 23 -3.45 7.96 -1.47
CA MET A 23 -3.02 6.56 -1.33
C MET A 23 -4.22 5.61 -1.20
N ARG A 24 -5.22 5.98 -0.39
CA ARG A 24 -6.47 5.20 -0.22
C ARG A 24 -7.24 5.09 -1.52
N GLU A 25 -7.45 6.21 -2.22
CA GLU A 25 -8.17 6.26 -3.50
C GLU A 25 -7.48 5.40 -4.56
N VAL A 26 -6.16 5.54 -4.72
CA VAL A 26 -5.40 4.75 -5.70
C VAL A 26 -5.45 3.26 -5.35
N ARG A 27 -5.34 2.89 -4.07
CA ARG A 27 -5.46 1.48 -3.65
C ARG A 27 -6.82 0.90 -3.99
N GLU A 28 -7.90 1.66 -3.81
CA GLU A 28 -9.26 1.24 -4.21
C GLU A 28 -9.35 1.03 -5.73
N GLN A 29 -8.83 1.97 -6.52
CA GLN A 29 -8.78 1.87 -7.98
C GLN A 29 -7.95 0.67 -8.47
N LEU A 30 -6.90 0.28 -7.73
CA LEU A 30 -6.06 -0.88 -8.05
C LEU A 30 -6.61 -2.21 -7.52
N SER A 31 -7.61 -2.19 -6.63
CA SER A 31 -8.19 -3.42 -6.06
C SER A 31 -8.73 -4.44 -7.09
N PRO A 32 -9.25 -4.06 -8.28
CA PRO A 32 -9.69 -5.04 -9.29
C PRO A 32 -8.56 -5.91 -9.84
N LEU A 33 -7.30 -5.47 -9.72
CA LEU A 33 -6.13 -6.26 -10.11
C LEU A 33 -5.87 -7.44 -9.16
N LYS A 34 -6.53 -7.47 -8.00
CA LYS A 34 -6.32 -8.46 -6.93
C LYS A 34 -4.83 -8.66 -6.60
N PRO A 35 -4.10 -7.59 -6.19
CA PRO A 35 -2.71 -7.73 -5.80
C PRO A 35 -2.56 -8.77 -4.69
N GLU A 36 -1.52 -9.58 -4.76
CA GLU A 36 -1.22 -10.59 -3.73
C GLU A 36 -0.70 -9.93 -2.45
N PHE A 37 -0.05 -8.77 -2.57
CA PHE A 37 0.32 -7.92 -1.46
C PHE A 37 0.55 -6.48 -1.92
N TYR A 38 0.64 -5.59 -0.93
CA TYR A 38 1.08 -4.21 -1.09
C TYR A 38 2.41 -4.02 -0.34
N SER A 39 3.30 -3.19 -0.89
CA SER A 39 4.51 -2.73 -0.20
C SER A 39 4.50 -1.21 -0.04
N VAL A 40 5.23 -0.74 0.97
CA VAL A 40 5.54 0.69 1.14
C VAL A 40 7.05 0.83 1.23
N THR A 41 7.62 1.73 0.45
CA THR A 41 9.07 1.97 0.46
C THR A 41 9.54 2.53 1.81
N PHE A 42 10.82 2.33 2.11
CA PHE A 42 11.47 2.86 3.30
C PHE A 42 12.57 3.85 2.90
N GLY A 43 12.46 5.09 3.34
CA GLY A 43 13.42 6.15 3.01
C GLY A 43 14.83 5.83 3.51
N ALA A 44 15.84 6.14 2.70
CA ALA A 44 17.24 5.95 3.07
C ALA A 44 17.55 6.61 4.43
N GLY A 45 18.32 5.91 5.25
CA GLY A 45 18.67 6.36 6.60
C GLY A 45 17.49 6.51 7.58
N GLY A 46 16.30 5.97 7.26
CA GLY A 46 15.12 6.10 8.12
C GLY A 46 14.34 7.39 7.94
N SER A 47 14.60 8.18 6.89
CA SER A 47 13.98 9.49 6.64
C SER A 47 12.44 9.50 6.55
N THR A 48 11.81 8.33 6.41
CA THR A 48 10.35 8.17 6.36
C THR A 48 9.83 7.04 7.25
N GLN A 49 10.60 6.60 8.25
CA GLN A 49 10.28 5.39 9.04
C GLN A 49 8.85 5.40 9.59
N ASP A 50 8.45 6.50 10.24
CA ASP A 50 7.13 6.62 10.86
C ASP A 50 6.02 6.61 9.79
N ASN A 51 6.17 7.41 8.74
CA ASN A 51 5.22 7.45 7.62
C ASN A 51 5.11 6.10 6.89
N THR A 52 6.20 5.34 6.81
CA THR A 52 6.19 3.98 6.24
C THR A 52 5.41 3.04 7.15
N LEU A 53 5.64 3.06 8.46
CA LEU A 53 4.93 2.23 9.43
C LEU A 53 3.43 2.55 9.42
N ASP A 54 3.06 3.82 9.49
CA ASP A 54 1.67 4.28 9.51
C ASP A 54 0.93 3.81 8.24
N ALA A 55 1.54 3.96 7.07
CA ALA A 55 0.97 3.50 5.80
C ALA A 55 0.76 1.97 5.77
N VAL A 56 1.74 1.19 6.26
CA VAL A 56 1.62 -0.27 6.33
C VAL A 56 0.49 -0.69 7.28
N VAL A 57 0.41 -0.08 8.46
CA VAL A 57 -0.65 -0.37 9.44
C VAL A 57 -2.02 -0.04 8.87
N GLU A 58 -2.18 1.11 8.22
CA GLU A 58 -3.43 1.50 7.58
C GLU A 58 -3.86 0.51 6.49
N ILE A 59 -2.92 0.14 5.60
CA ILE A 59 -3.19 -0.84 4.54
C ILE A 59 -3.62 -2.18 5.16
N GLN A 60 -2.91 -2.66 6.19
CA GLN A 60 -3.22 -3.93 6.84
C GLN A 60 -4.59 -3.92 7.53
N GLN A 61 -4.94 -2.84 8.24
CA GLN A 61 -6.21 -2.72 8.95
C GLN A 61 -7.40 -2.66 7.99
N THR A 62 -7.25 -1.94 6.87
CA THR A 62 -8.31 -1.83 5.87
C THR A 62 -8.46 -3.09 5.02
N HIS A 63 -7.37 -3.82 4.76
CA HIS A 63 -7.41 -5.06 3.98
C HIS A 63 -8.03 -6.22 4.77
N ALA A 64 -7.81 -6.30 6.09
CA ALA A 64 -8.39 -7.34 6.94
C ALA A 64 -9.93 -7.32 7.01
N ILE A 65 -10.56 -6.18 6.67
CA ILE A 65 -12.02 -6.01 6.64
C ILE A 65 -12.62 -6.52 5.31
N THR A 66 -11.80 -6.77 4.29
CA THR A 66 -12.26 -7.23 2.97
C THR A 66 -11.91 -8.70 2.76
N ASN A 67 -12.71 -9.60 3.33
CA ASN A 67 -12.81 -11.02 2.95
C ASN A 67 -14.27 -11.41 2.81
#